data_AF-A0A0J6TEP8-F1
#
_entry.id   AF-A0A0J6TEP8-F1
#
_cell.length_a   1.000
_cell.length_b   1.000
_cell.length_c   1.000
_cell.angle_alpha   90.00
_cell.angle_beta   90.00
_cell.angle_gamma   90.00
#
_symmetry.space_group_name_H-M   'P 1'
#
loop_
_entity.id
_entity.type
_entity.pdbx_description
1 polymer ?
#
loop_
_entity_poly.entity_id
_entity_poly.type
_entity_poly.pdbx_seq_one_letter_code
_entity_poly.pdbx_strand_id
1 'polypeptide(L)' 'MIIEMAQDSGERASVALRRALLDHLGLPPGQAAVTRRRTAAGETLVVRLVPGARPASRPEAFGGLPVTYESARPPRAGRW' A
#
# COMPACT_ATOMS: atom_id res chain seq x y z
N MET A 1 -0.82 24.87 18.67
CA MET A 1 0.05 23.79 18.19
C MET A 1 -0.86 22.75 17.54
N ILE A 2 -1.00 22.82 16.22
CA ILE A 2 -1.99 22.07 15.46
C ILE A 2 -1.37 20.69 15.18
N ILE A 3 -2.05 19.65 15.64
CA ILE A 3 -1.60 18.27 15.57
C ILE A 3 -1.56 17.87 14.09
N GLU A 4 -0.43 17.30 13.70
CA GLU A 4 -0.05 16.86 12.37
C GLU A 4 -1.18 16.09 11.66
N MET A 5 -1.90 16.78 10.77
CA MET A 5 -2.66 16.15 9.70
C MET A 5 -1.67 15.69 8.64
N ALA A 6 -0.99 14.57 8.87
CA ALA A 6 -0.27 13.84 7.84
C ALA A 6 -1.28 13.20 6.86
N GLN A 7 -2.04 14.05 6.15
CA GLN A 7 -2.73 13.70 4.92
C GLN A 7 -1.68 13.77 3.80
N ASP A 8 -0.62 12.97 3.91
CA ASP A 8 0.43 12.93 2.89
C ASP A 8 -0.16 12.23 1.65
N SER A 9 -0.57 13.07 0.71
CA SER A 9 -0.60 12.93 -0.73
C SER A 9 0.01 11.64 -1.29
N GLY A 10 -0.64 10.51 -1.04
CA GLY A 10 -0.42 9.26 -1.76
C GLY A 10 -0.84 9.47 -3.20
N GLU A 11 0.07 10.04 -4.00
CA GLU A 11 -0.03 10.19 -5.44
C GLU A 11 -0.49 8.83 -5.98
N ARG A 12 -1.73 8.75 -6.46
CA ARG A 12 -2.35 7.49 -6.88
C ARG A 12 -1.37 6.83 -7.85
N ALA A 13 -0.82 5.67 -7.49
CA ALA A 13 -0.13 4.83 -8.45
C ALA A 13 -1.01 4.77 -9.70
N SER A 14 -0.43 4.99 -10.88
CA SER A 14 -1.20 5.01 -12.13
C SER A 14 -2.16 3.82 -12.12
N VAL A 15 -3.45 4.04 -12.39
CA VAL A 15 -4.51 3.03 -12.20
C VAL A 15 -4.13 1.70 -12.85
N ALA A 16 -3.43 1.75 -13.98
CA ALA A 16 -2.85 0.60 -14.66
C ALA A 16 -1.78 -0.14 -13.83
N LEU A 17 -0.80 0.58 -13.26
CA LEU A 17 0.25 0.02 -12.41
C LEU A 17 -0.32 -0.62 -11.15
N ARG A 18 -1.30 0.04 -10.51
CA ARG A 18 -2.00 -0.52 -9.36
C ARG A 18 -2.71 -1.82 -9.71
N ARG A 19 -3.45 -1.84 -10.83
CA ARG A 19 -4.18 -3.02 -11.27
C ARG A 19 -3.23 -4.17 -11.61
N ALA A 20 -2.14 -3.88 -12.32
CA ALA A 20 -1.12 -4.86 -12.67
C ALA A 20 -0.44 -5.45 -11.42
N LEU A 21 -0.14 -4.63 -10.40
CA LEU A 21 0.43 -5.14 -9.16
C LEU A 21 -0.57 -6.01 -8.40
N LEU A 22 -1.84 -5.59 -8.26
CA LEU A 22 -2.86 -6.40 -7.58
C LEU A 22 -3.10 -7.74 -8.28
N ASP A 23 -3.10 -7.75 -9.61
CA ASP A 23 -3.19 -8.96 -10.42
C ASP A 23 -1.97 -9.87 -10.21
N HIS A 24 -0.76 -9.30 -10.24
CA HIS A 24 0.48 -10.04 -9.96
C HIS A 24 0.52 -10.64 -8.55
N LEU A 25 -0.04 -9.95 -7.55
CA LEU A 25 -0.17 -10.46 -6.19
C LEU A 25 -1.17 -11.63 -6.10
N GLY A 26 -1.99 -11.86 -7.12
CA GLY A 26 -3.03 -12.90 -7.13
C GLY A 26 -4.11 -12.69 -6.09
N LEU A 27 -4.36 -11.44 -5.69
CA LEU A 27 -5.29 -11.11 -4.62
C LEU A 27 -6.68 -10.76 -5.15
N PRO A 28 -7.76 -11.24 -4.49
CA PRO A 28 -9.11 -10.77 -4.77
C PRO A 28 -9.23 -9.25 -4.59
N PRO A 29 -10.14 -8.58 -5.32
CA PRO A 29 -10.40 -7.16 -5.12
C PRO A 29 -10.81 -6.89 -3.67
N GLY A 30 -10.23 -5.85 -3.06
CA GLY A 30 -10.48 -5.47 -1.67
C GLY A 30 -9.58 -6.15 -0.63
N GLN A 31 -8.78 -7.16 -1.00
CA GLN A 31 -7.82 -7.81 -0.08
C GLN A 31 -6.50 -7.04 0.05
N ALA A 32 -6.24 -6.10 -0.84
CA ALA A 32 -5.08 -5.22 -0.77
C ALA A 32 -5.37 -3.83 -1.33
N ALA A 33 -4.70 -2.83 -0.76
CA ALA A 33 -4.60 -1.49 -1.28
C ALA A 33 -3.15 -1.19 -1.66
N VAL A 34 -2.94 -0.53 -2.80
CA VAL A 34 -1.62 -0.10 -3.24
C VAL A 34 -1.60 1.41 -3.26
N THR A 35 -0.62 2.01 -2.59
CA THR A 35 -0.39 3.45 -2.55
C THR A 35 1.06 3.73 -2.91
N ARG A 36 1.31 4.75 -3.73
CA ARG A 36 2.68 5.25 -3.94
C ARG A 36 2.99 6.22 -2.82
N ARG A 37 4.19 6.10 -2.24
CA ARG A 37 4.67 6.97 -1.17
C ARG A 37 6.02 7.54 -1.58
N ARG A 38 6.21 8.85 -1.40
CA ARG A 38 7.54 9.46 -1.50
C ARG A 38 8.23 9.38 -0.15
N THR A 39 9.49 8.96 -0.16
CA THR A 39 10.35 8.89 1.03
C THR A 39 11.63 9.68 0.76
N ALA A 40 12.42 9.94 1.81
CA ALA A 40 13.72 10.60 1.66
C ALA A 40 14.70 9.81 0.74
N ALA A 41 14.49 8.50 0.59
CA ALA A 41 15.27 7.62 -0.29
C ALA A 41 14.71 7.51 -1.71
N GLY A 42 13.56 8.13 -2.00
CA GLY A 42 12.89 8.05 -3.30
C GLY A 42 11.44 7.54 -3.20
N GLU A 43 10.89 7.17 -4.35
CA GLU A 43 9.50 6.71 -4.46
C GLU A 43 9.38 5.21 -4.21
N THR A 44 8.36 4.79 -3.46
CA THR A 44 8.08 3.39 -3.13
C THR A 44 6.60 3.06 -3.29
N LEU A 45 6.30 1.80 -3.58
CA LEU A 45 4.95 1.26 -3.62
C LEU A 45 4.65 0.55 -2.31
N VAL A 46 3.64 1.03 -1.60
CA VAL A 46 3.20 0.45 -0.33
C VAL A 46 1.94 -0.38 -0.59
N VAL A 47 2.05 -1.68 -0.34
CA VAL A 47 0.95 -2.65 -0.42
C VAL A 47 0.42 -2.90 0.97
N ARG A 48 -0.77 -2.40 1.25
CA ARG A 48 -1.50 -2.65 2.49
C ARG A 48 -2.39 -3.88 2.32
N LEU A 49 -2.04 -4.96 3.00
CA LEU A 49 -2.79 -6.21 3.00
C LEU A 49 -3.84 -6.18 4.11
N VAL A 50 -5.07 -6.61 3.83
CA VAL A 50 -6.04 -6.82 4.91
C VAL A 50 -5.62 -8.02 5.77
N PRO A 51 -6.01 -8.08 7.06
CA PRO A 51 -5.73 -9.23 7.90
C PRO A 51 -6.24 -10.53 7.26
N GLY A 52 -5.36 -11.51 7.09
CA GLY A 52 -5.68 -12.79 6.46
C GLY A 52 -5.49 -12.85 4.94
N ALA A 53 -5.19 -11.73 4.27
CA ALA A 53 -4.83 -11.75 2.86
C ALA A 53 -3.53 -12.55 2.64
N ARG A 54 -3.59 -13.52 1.73
CA ARG A 54 -2.45 -14.34 1.32
C ARG A 54 -2.11 -14.06 -0.14
N PRO A 55 -1.16 -13.15 -0.43
CA PRO A 55 -0.71 -12.93 -1.80
C PRO A 55 -0.01 -14.20 -2.32
N ALA A 56 -0.27 -14.56 -3.57
CA ALA A 56 0.37 -15.68 -4.25
C ALA A 56 1.84 -15.39 -4.58
N SER A 57 2.16 -14.12 -4.85
CA SER A 57 3.52 -13.64 -5.12
C SER A 57 3.79 -12.38 -4.29
N ARG A 58 5.03 -12.17 -3.87
CA ARG A 58 5.45 -11.01 -3.06
C ARG A 58 6.72 -10.38 -3.65
N PRO A 59 6.61 -9.69 -4.81
CA PRO A 59 7.75 -9.01 -5.39
C PRO A 59 8.28 -7.92 -4.46
N GLU A 60 9.61 -7.78 -4.40
CA GLU A 60 10.31 -6.72 -3.65
C GLU A 60 10.38 -5.41 -4.45
N ALA A 61 10.19 -5.47 -5.78
CA ALA A 61 10.12 -4.33 -6.67
C ALA A 61 9.11 -4.60 -7.80
N PHE A 62 8.43 -3.55 -8.26
CA PHE A 62 7.45 -3.65 -9.34
C PHE A 62 7.47 -2.39 -10.20
N GLY A 63 7.61 -2.56 -11.52
CA GLY A 63 7.69 -1.43 -12.46
C GLY A 63 8.83 -0.46 -12.18
N GLY A 64 9.96 -0.95 -11.65
CA GLY A 64 11.13 -0.13 -11.31
C GLY A 64 11.05 0.60 -9.96
N LEU A 65 9.96 0.42 -9.20
CA LEU A 65 9.81 0.97 -7.86
C LEU A 65 9.94 -0.13 -6.79
N PRO A 66 10.60 0.13 -5.65
CA PRO A 66 10.59 -0.79 -4.52
C PRO A 66 9.16 -0.97 -4.00
N VAL A 67 8.86 -2.18 -3.51
CA VAL A 67 7.55 -2.55 -2.97
C VAL A 67 7.71 -2.89 -1.49
N THR A 68 6.90 -2.27 -0.64
CA THR A 68 6.86 -2.52 0.80
C THR A 68 5.48 -3.06 1.19
N TYR A 69 5.45 -4.10 2.02
CA TYR A 69 4.21 -4.69 2.50
C TYR A 69 3.90 -4.22 3.91
N GLU A 70 2.74 -3.60 4.08
CA GLU A 70 2.20 -3.23 5.38
C GLU A 70 0.98 -4.09 5.68
N SER A 71 0.83 -4.51 6.94
CA SER A 71 -0.46 -5.03 7.39
C SER A 71 -1.38 -3.85 7.63
N ALA A 72 -2.60 -3.88 7.10
CA ALA A 72 -3.65 -2.95 7.49
C ALA A 72 -3.91 -3.16 8.98
N ARG A 73 -3.29 -2.34 9.82
CA ARG A 73 -3.52 -2.37 11.25
C ARG A 73 -5.01 -2.05 11.44
N PRO A 74 -5.79 -2.88 12.17
CA PRO A 74 -7.15 -2.49 12.51
C PRO A 74 -7.07 -1.14 13.21
N PRO A 75 -7.99 -0.19 12.92
CA PRO A 75 -8.02 1.06 13.65
C PRO A 75 -8.04 0.68 15.13
N ARG A 76 -7.04 1.17 15.89
CA ARG A 76 -7.05 0.99 17.34
C ARG A 76 -8.39 1.55 17.80
N ALA A 77 -9.21 0.70 18.41
CA ALA A 77 -10.45 1.10 19.05
C ALA A 77 -10.09 2.08 20.17
N GLY A 78 -9.95 3.35 19.82
CA GLY A 78 -9.91 4.47 20.74
C GLY A 78 -11.31 4.61 21.30
N ARG A 79 -11.45 4.13 22.53
CA ARG A 79 -12.57 4.35 23.46
C ARG A 79 -13.15 5.76 23.28
N TRP A 80 -14.42 5.83 22.88
CA TRP A 80 -15.24 7.06 22.95
C TRP A 80 -15.43 7.47 24.41
#